data_AF-A0A965PBA3-F1
#
_entry.id   AF-A0A965PBA3-F1
#
_cell.length_a   1.000
_cell.length_b   1.000
_cell.length_c   1.000
_cell.angle_alpha   90.00
_cell.angle_beta   90.00
_cell.angle_gamma   90.00
#
_symmetry.space_group_name_H-M   'P 1'
#
loop_
_entity.id
_entity.type
_entity.pdbx_description
1 polymer ?
#
loop_
_entity_poly.entity_id
_entity_poly.type
_entity_poly.pdbx_seq_one_letter_code
_entity_poly.pdbx_strand_id
1 'polypeptide(L)'
;MTLNQIIAAIRRAGENHKMIRSVAFGPEYDLVADGGKENYPLLFVIPDTTTMLFDMSTADKEKTYSFVMSVMDRQFEDSTNQMEVLSDTLQILEDIISSLQYIYRDSRVNFLVNDDALPFFDAHGDVVAGYTIRMEVGVPANRDFCSVPSNNYAFPNIDQEIQIIDGGYYNSTYSLTIDGGVS
;
A
#
# COMPACT_ATOMS: atom_id res chain seq x y z
N MET A 1 9.41 -3.33 5.04
CA MET A 1 9.23 -1.96 4.49
C MET A 1 7.86 -1.43 4.93
N THR A 2 7.75 -0.19 5.39
CA THR A 2 6.47 0.44 5.78
C THR A 2 5.86 1.23 4.61
N LEU A 3 4.57 1.58 4.69
CA LEU A 3 3.90 2.42 3.69
C LEU A 3 4.64 3.74 3.43
N ASN A 4 5.08 4.41 4.50
CA ASN A 4 5.83 5.67 4.41
C ASN A 4 7.16 5.51 3.66
N GLN A 5 7.81 4.34 3.78
CA GLN A 5 9.05 4.06 3.04
C GLN A 5 8.78 3.85 1.56
N ILE A 6 7.65 3.26 1.18
CA ILE A 6 7.25 3.08 -0.23
C ILE A 6 6.91 4.44 -0.85
N ILE A 7 6.13 5.24 -0.15
CA ILE A 7 5.79 6.61 -0.58
C ILE A 7 7.06 7.44 -0.76
N ALA A 8 8.01 7.38 0.21
CA ALA A 8 9.29 8.08 0.09
C ALA A 8 10.14 7.57 -1.08
N ALA A 9 10.07 6.28 -1.41
CA ALA A 9 10.79 5.71 -2.55
C ALA A 9 10.23 6.21 -3.88
N ILE A 10 8.90 6.17 -4.05
CA ILE A 10 8.22 6.68 -5.25
C ILE A 10 8.48 8.18 -5.39
N ARG A 11 8.43 8.93 -4.27
CA ARG A 11 8.73 10.37 -4.26
C ARG A 11 10.13 10.65 -4.80
N ARG A 12 11.13 9.93 -4.30
CA ARG A 12 12.52 10.07 -4.75
C ARG A 12 12.72 9.64 -6.19
N ALA A 13 12.00 8.62 -6.67
CA ALA A 13 12.06 8.23 -8.07
C ALA A 13 11.54 9.36 -8.98
N GLY A 14 10.41 9.97 -8.61
CA GLY A 14 9.85 11.11 -9.34
C GLY A 14 10.74 12.37 -9.28
N GLU A 15 11.22 12.75 -8.09
CA GLU A 15 12.09 13.93 -7.90
C GLU A 15 13.45 13.80 -8.60
N ASN A 16 13.97 12.59 -8.77
CA ASN A 16 15.21 12.35 -9.51
C ASN A 16 15.01 12.33 -11.03
N HIS A 17 13.76 12.26 -11.50
CA HIS A 17 13.47 12.22 -12.92
C HIS A 17 13.52 13.63 -13.53
N LYS A 18 14.44 13.87 -14.45
CA LYS A 18 14.71 15.23 -14.98
C LYS A 18 13.54 15.89 -15.72
N MET A 19 12.61 15.08 -16.23
CA MET A 19 11.43 15.57 -16.95
C MET A 19 10.27 15.97 -16.03
N ILE A 20 10.27 15.50 -14.77
CA ILE A 20 9.20 15.78 -13.82
C ILE A 20 9.55 17.06 -13.07
N ARG A 21 8.60 18.01 -13.02
CA ARG A 21 8.78 19.26 -12.29
C ARG A 21 8.23 19.21 -10.88
N SER A 22 7.20 18.42 -10.66
CA SER A 22 6.57 18.29 -9.35
C SER A 22 6.04 16.88 -9.12
N VAL A 23 6.05 16.47 -7.85
CA VAL A 23 5.51 15.18 -7.41
C VAL A 23 4.51 15.42 -6.29
N ALA A 24 3.28 14.99 -6.49
CA ALA A 24 2.21 15.11 -5.52
C ALA A 24 1.71 13.73 -5.06
N PHE A 25 1.37 13.65 -3.79
CA PHE A 25 0.81 12.46 -3.16
C PHE A 25 -0.46 12.83 -2.43
N GLY A 26 -1.50 12.02 -2.56
CA GLY A 26 -2.73 12.21 -1.82
C GLY A 26 -3.96 12.07 -2.69
N PRO A 27 -5.15 12.26 -2.10
CA PRO A 27 -6.40 12.29 -2.84
C PRO A 27 -6.50 13.55 -3.71
N GLU A 28 -7.31 13.47 -4.77
CA GLU A 28 -7.42 14.49 -5.82
C GLU A 28 -7.78 15.91 -5.31
N TYR A 29 -8.46 16.03 -4.16
CA TYR A 29 -8.79 17.32 -3.58
C TYR A 29 -7.57 18.11 -3.07
N ASP A 30 -6.48 17.43 -2.74
CA ASP A 30 -5.29 18.05 -2.15
C ASP A 30 -4.38 18.68 -3.22
N LEU A 31 -4.51 18.22 -4.48
CA LEU A 31 -3.78 18.77 -5.64
C LEU A 31 -4.06 20.25 -5.87
N VAL A 32 -5.27 20.71 -5.55
CA VAL A 32 -5.68 22.12 -5.70
C VAL A 32 -5.11 22.96 -4.55
N ALA A 33 -4.97 22.38 -3.37
CA ALA A 33 -4.55 23.09 -2.17
C ALA A 33 -3.02 23.30 -2.09
N ASP A 34 -2.22 22.37 -2.62
CA ASP A 34 -0.76 22.38 -2.50
C ASP A 34 -0.04 23.15 -3.64
N GLY A 35 -0.78 23.80 -4.54
CA GLY A 35 -0.20 24.58 -5.64
C GLY A 35 0.52 23.74 -6.72
N GLY A 36 0.39 22.40 -6.67
CA GLY A 36 1.01 21.49 -7.63
C GLY A 36 0.52 21.65 -9.07
N LYS A 37 -0.63 22.31 -9.27
CA LYS A 37 -1.22 22.62 -10.58
C LYS A 37 -0.38 23.58 -11.43
N GLU A 38 0.62 24.27 -10.88
CA GLU A 38 1.40 25.22 -11.69
C GLU A 38 2.63 24.60 -12.36
N ASN A 39 3.07 23.41 -11.95
CA ASN A 39 4.35 22.82 -12.36
C ASN A 39 4.19 21.49 -13.10
N TYR A 40 3.77 21.55 -14.36
CA TYR A 40 3.76 20.43 -15.29
C TYR A 40 5.14 20.23 -15.97
N PRO A 41 5.57 18.98 -16.25
CA PRO A 41 4.87 17.71 -16.01
C PRO A 41 4.81 17.31 -14.52
N LEU A 42 3.64 16.83 -14.09
CA LEU A 42 3.33 16.45 -12.71
C LEU A 42 3.17 14.92 -12.61
N LEU A 43 3.84 14.32 -11.62
CA LEU A 43 3.57 12.95 -11.18
C LEU A 43 2.63 12.98 -9.98
N PHE A 44 1.46 12.38 -10.13
CA PHE A 44 0.46 12.25 -9.09
C PHE A 44 0.30 10.79 -8.66
N VAL A 45 0.31 10.54 -7.35
CA VAL A 45 0.20 9.18 -6.82
C VAL A 45 -0.85 9.11 -5.72
N ILE A 46 -1.83 8.22 -5.92
CA ILE A 46 -2.91 7.93 -4.99
C ILE A 46 -2.70 6.53 -4.40
N PRO A 47 -2.64 6.37 -3.07
CA PRO A 47 -2.74 5.05 -2.45
C PRO A 47 -4.17 4.51 -2.64
N ASP A 48 -4.30 3.34 -3.26
CA ASP A 48 -5.59 2.69 -3.52
C ASP A 48 -5.83 1.64 -2.42
N THR A 49 -5.75 0.36 -2.75
CA THR A 49 -6.10 -0.73 -1.85
C THR A 49 -4.85 -1.37 -1.24
N THR A 50 -4.92 -1.79 0.03
CA THR A 50 -3.87 -2.61 0.65
C THR A 50 -4.42 -4.00 0.95
N THR A 51 -3.93 -5.01 0.25
CA THR A 51 -4.35 -6.40 0.44
C THR A 51 -3.41 -7.09 1.42
N MET A 52 -4.00 -7.65 2.48
CA MET A 52 -3.31 -8.43 3.50
C MET A 52 -3.65 -9.91 3.26
N LEU A 53 -2.96 -10.58 2.35
CA LEU A 53 -3.15 -12.03 2.19
C LEU A 53 -2.41 -12.74 3.31
N PHE A 54 -3.18 -13.36 4.21
CA PHE A 54 -2.65 -14.16 5.30
C PHE A 54 -3.43 -15.46 5.34
N ASP A 55 -2.86 -16.50 4.76
CA ASP A 55 -3.25 -17.86 5.10
C ASP A 55 -2.38 -18.33 6.27
N MET A 56 -3.02 -18.77 7.36
CA MET A 56 -2.35 -19.29 8.55
C MET A 56 -1.52 -20.55 8.23
N SER A 57 -1.75 -21.18 7.07
CA SER A 57 -1.06 -22.37 6.56
C SER A 57 0.16 -22.07 5.68
N THR A 58 0.35 -20.85 5.18
CA THR A 58 1.40 -20.57 4.18
C THR A 58 2.58 -19.84 4.82
N ALA A 59 3.80 -20.34 4.58
CA ALA A 59 5.04 -19.82 5.16
C ALA A 59 5.37 -18.39 4.71
N ASP A 60 4.85 -17.98 3.56
CA ASP A 60 5.08 -16.66 2.97
C ASP A 60 3.91 -15.73 3.29
N LYS A 61 4.11 -14.91 4.32
CA LYS A 61 3.20 -13.84 4.71
C LYS A 61 3.52 -12.61 3.85
N GLU A 62 2.64 -12.27 2.91
CA GLU A 62 2.83 -11.13 2.02
C GLU A 62 1.79 -10.03 2.24
N LYS A 63 2.24 -8.78 2.17
CA LYS A 63 1.39 -7.59 2.18
C LYS A 63 1.56 -6.86 0.87
N THR A 64 0.47 -6.72 0.12
CA THR A 64 0.47 -6.01 -1.16
C THR A 64 -0.14 -4.63 -0.99
N TYR A 65 0.56 -3.60 -1.44
CA TYR A 65 0.07 -2.22 -1.49
C TYR A 65 -0.17 -1.82 -2.94
N SER A 66 -1.40 -1.45 -3.28
CA SER A 66 -1.74 -0.95 -4.62
C SER A 66 -1.76 0.58 -4.63
N PHE A 67 -1.15 1.15 -5.66
CA PHE A 67 -1.05 2.59 -5.92
C PHE A 67 -1.53 2.86 -7.33
N VAL A 68 -2.24 3.97 -7.50
CA VAL A 68 -2.57 4.53 -8.81
C VAL A 68 -1.62 5.70 -9.05
N MET A 69 -0.84 5.62 -10.10
CA MET A 69 0.10 6.67 -10.51
C MET A 69 -0.38 7.28 -11.81
N SER A 70 -0.41 8.60 -11.87
CA SER A 70 -0.82 9.37 -13.03
C SER A 70 0.26 10.40 -13.37
N VAL A 71 0.72 10.40 -14.61
CA VAL A 71 1.63 11.44 -15.13
C VAL A 71 0.82 12.32 -16.06
N MET A 72 0.88 13.63 -15.87
CA MET A 72 0.13 14.61 -16.65
C MET A 72 1.01 15.77 -17.12
N ASP A 73 0.72 16.27 -18.31
CA ASP A 73 1.29 17.50 -18.85
C ASP A 73 0.20 18.35 -19.56
N ARG A 74 0.52 19.61 -19.84
CA ARG A 74 -0.42 20.58 -20.45
C ARG A 74 -0.57 20.29 -21.94
N GLN A 75 -1.81 20.21 -22.39
CA GLN A 75 -2.13 20.19 -23.83
C GLN A 75 -2.65 21.56 -24.26
N PHE A 76 -2.55 21.88 -25.55
CA PHE A 76 -3.21 23.06 -26.11
C PHE A 76 -4.72 22.85 -26.15
N GLU A 77 -5.50 23.93 -26.02
CA GLU A 77 -6.97 23.88 -26.19
C GLU A 77 -7.37 23.32 -27.57
N ASP A 78 -6.55 23.59 -28.59
CA ASP A 78 -6.75 23.09 -29.95
C ASP A 78 -6.35 21.61 -30.13
N SER A 79 -5.87 20.94 -29.07
CA SER A 79 -5.47 19.52 -29.03
C SER A 79 -4.41 19.11 -30.07
N THR A 80 -3.69 20.07 -30.65
CA THR A 80 -2.72 19.84 -31.73
C THR A 80 -1.49 19.06 -31.26
N ASN A 81 -1.10 19.23 -30.00
CA ASN A 81 0.03 18.54 -29.37
C ASN A 81 -0.39 17.33 -28.52
N GLN A 82 -1.66 16.94 -28.55
CA GLN A 82 -2.20 15.92 -27.64
C GLN A 82 -1.48 14.57 -27.75
N MET A 83 -1.17 14.14 -28.98
CA MET A 83 -0.45 12.88 -29.21
C MET A 83 1.01 12.93 -28.76
N GLU A 84 1.67 14.08 -28.88
CA GLU A 84 3.04 14.26 -28.39
C GLU A 84 3.08 14.23 -26.86
N VAL A 85 2.15 14.95 -26.21
CA VAL A 85 2.00 14.93 -24.76
C VAL A 85 1.74 13.51 -24.23
N LEU A 86 0.87 12.74 -24.88
CA LEU A 86 0.67 11.34 -24.53
C LEU A 86 1.95 10.51 -24.69
N SER A 87 2.66 10.67 -25.81
CA SER A 87 3.89 9.91 -26.07
C SER A 87 5.00 10.25 -25.06
N ASP A 88 5.11 11.50 -24.64
CA ASP A 88 6.12 11.94 -23.67
C ASP A 88 5.77 11.50 -22.26
N THR A 89 4.50 11.62 -21.87
CA THR A 89 4.03 11.19 -20.54
C THR A 89 4.12 9.68 -20.36
N LEU A 90 3.92 8.89 -21.43
CA LEU A 90 4.12 7.45 -21.41
C LEU A 90 5.59 7.08 -21.17
N GLN A 91 6.53 7.72 -21.89
CA GLN A 91 7.97 7.48 -21.70
C GLN A 91 8.42 7.84 -20.28
N ILE A 92 7.95 8.96 -19.74
CA ILE A 92 8.23 9.35 -18.34
C ILE A 92 7.72 8.29 -17.37
N LEU A 93 6.53 7.74 -17.60
CA LEU A 93 5.95 6.72 -16.75
C LEU A 93 6.77 5.41 -16.78
N GLU A 94 7.15 4.97 -17.97
CA GLU A 94 8.02 3.79 -18.17
C GLU A 94 9.37 3.95 -17.49
N ASP A 95 9.98 5.13 -17.58
CA ASP A 95 11.27 5.43 -16.93
C ASP A 95 11.17 5.37 -15.40
N ILE A 96 10.10 5.92 -14.81
CA ILE A 96 9.87 5.85 -13.36
C ILE A 96 9.73 4.40 -12.90
N ILE A 97 8.90 3.61 -13.58
CA ILE A 97 8.69 2.20 -13.26
C ILE A 97 10.00 1.42 -13.37
N SER A 98 10.73 1.60 -14.47
CA SER A 98 12.02 0.97 -14.72
C SER A 98 13.04 1.33 -13.64
N SER A 99 13.06 2.60 -13.21
CA SER A 99 13.96 3.05 -12.14
C SER A 99 13.65 2.38 -10.80
N LEU A 100 12.37 2.24 -10.44
CA LEU A 100 11.94 1.58 -9.22
C LEU A 100 12.27 0.09 -9.24
N GLN A 101 11.96 -0.61 -10.33
CA GLN A 101 12.30 -2.03 -10.50
C GLN A 101 13.80 -2.26 -10.45
N TYR A 102 14.60 -1.38 -11.07
CA TYR A 102 16.05 -1.49 -11.05
C TYR A 102 16.63 -1.29 -9.63
N ILE A 103 16.17 -0.28 -8.90
CA ILE A 103 16.65 0.02 -7.53
C ILE A 103 16.31 -1.12 -6.56
N TYR A 104 15.14 -1.74 -6.73
CA TYR A 104 14.66 -2.78 -5.82
C TYR A 104 14.87 -4.21 -6.30
N ARG A 105 15.58 -4.43 -7.41
CA ARG A 105 15.81 -5.76 -8.00
C ARG A 105 16.42 -6.79 -7.04
N ASP A 106 17.28 -6.33 -6.13
CA ASP A 106 18.01 -7.18 -5.16
C ASP A 106 17.31 -7.18 -3.77
N SER A 107 16.15 -6.52 -3.67
CA SER A 107 15.36 -6.44 -2.44
C SER A 107 14.36 -7.59 -2.36
N ARG A 108 13.88 -7.86 -1.14
CA ARG A 108 12.74 -8.77 -0.91
C ARG A 108 11.38 -8.12 -1.22
N VAL A 109 11.38 -6.89 -1.73
CA VAL A 109 10.17 -6.13 -2.10
C VAL A 109 10.01 -6.21 -3.60
N ASN A 110 8.85 -6.67 -4.06
CA ASN A 110 8.56 -6.80 -5.48
C ASN A 110 7.64 -5.67 -5.93
N PHE A 111 8.04 -4.95 -6.98
CA PHE A 111 7.23 -3.93 -7.64
C PHE A 111 6.62 -4.53 -8.90
N LEU A 112 5.36 -4.92 -8.80
CA LEU A 112 4.56 -5.38 -9.93
C LEU A 112 3.77 -4.20 -10.48
N VAL A 113 3.61 -4.16 -11.80
CA VAL A 113 2.79 -3.15 -12.45
C VAL A 113 1.76 -3.90 -13.28
N ASN A 114 0.51 -3.42 -13.25
CA ASN A 114 -0.49 -3.91 -14.19
C ASN A 114 -0.16 -3.29 -15.56
N ASP A 115 0.01 -4.11 -16.58
CA ASP A 115 0.51 -3.70 -17.90
C ASP A 115 -0.37 -2.65 -18.63
N ASP A 116 -1.58 -2.39 -18.13
CA ASP A 116 -2.52 -1.46 -18.74
C ASP A 116 -2.28 0.00 -18.26
N ALA A 117 -1.62 0.79 -19.11
CA ALA A 117 -1.59 2.24 -18.99
C ALA A 117 -2.84 2.85 -19.65
N LEU A 118 -3.67 3.52 -18.86
CA LEU A 118 -4.92 4.14 -19.31
C LEU A 118 -4.69 5.62 -19.62
N PRO A 119 -4.89 6.06 -20.88
CA PRO A 119 -4.81 7.47 -21.23
C PRO A 119 -6.01 8.23 -20.69
N PHE A 120 -5.82 9.48 -20.30
CA PHE A 120 -6.88 10.42 -19.98
C PHE A 120 -6.66 11.76 -20.68
N PHE A 121 -7.76 12.46 -20.92
CA PHE A 121 -7.81 13.73 -21.65
C PHE A 121 -8.69 14.71 -20.91
N ASP A 122 -8.25 15.96 -20.83
CA ASP A 122 -9.02 17.07 -20.28
C ASP A 122 -9.65 16.72 -18.92
N ALA A 123 -8.81 16.24 -18.01
CA ALA A 123 -9.20 15.78 -16.69
C ALA A 123 -8.68 16.73 -15.60
N HIS A 124 -9.27 16.69 -14.41
CA HIS A 124 -8.80 17.39 -13.20
C HIS A 124 -8.95 18.94 -13.21
N GLY A 125 -9.80 19.46 -14.10
CA GLY A 125 -10.19 20.87 -14.13
C GLY A 125 -9.17 21.82 -14.76
N ASP A 126 -8.22 21.28 -15.53
CA ASP A 126 -7.29 22.01 -16.40
C ASP A 126 -7.14 21.25 -17.72
N VAL A 127 -6.63 21.92 -18.76
CA VAL A 127 -6.43 21.36 -20.09
C VAL A 127 -5.15 20.52 -20.09
N VAL A 128 -5.26 19.32 -19.54
CA VAL A 128 -4.14 18.37 -19.37
C VAL A 128 -4.45 17.00 -19.96
N ALA A 129 -3.41 16.31 -20.40
CA ALA A 129 -3.48 14.93 -20.88
C ALA A 129 -2.35 14.10 -20.28
N GLY A 130 -2.54 12.79 -20.23
CA GLY A 130 -1.53 11.91 -19.67
C GLY A 130 -1.96 10.45 -19.55
N TYR A 131 -1.17 9.70 -18.79
CA TYR A 131 -1.38 8.28 -18.56
C TYR A 131 -1.51 7.96 -17.07
N THR A 132 -2.39 7.02 -16.77
CA THR A 132 -2.60 6.47 -15.43
C THR A 132 -2.33 4.98 -15.44
N ILE A 133 -1.61 4.48 -14.43
CA ILE A 133 -1.30 3.07 -14.26
C ILE A 133 -1.48 2.64 -12.81
N ARG A 134 -1.85 1.37 -12.63
CA ARG A 134 -1.94 0.75 -11.30
C ARG A 134 -0.69 -0.08 -11.02
N MET A 135 0.05 0.31 -10.00
CA MET A 135 1.22 -0.41 -9.50
C MET A 135 0.88 -1.14 -8.19
N GLU A 136 1.42 -2.33 -8.03
CA GLU A 136 1.30 -3.13 -6.81
C GLU A 136 2.68 -3.43 -6.22
N VAL A 137 2.83 -3.23 -4.92
CA VAL A 137 4.09 -3.42 -4.20
C VAL A 137 3.90 -4.53 -3.18
N GLY A 138 4.48 -5.70 -3.46
CA GLY A 138 4.52 -6.84 -2.56
C GLY A 138 5.65 -6.71 -1.55
N VAL A 139 5.30 -6.71 -0.26
CA VAL A 139 6.25 -6.64 0.86
C VAL A 139 6.07 -7.86 1.77
N PRO A 140 7.15 -8.60 2.10
CA PRO A 140 7.07 -9.67 3.07
C PRO A 140 6.76 -9.10 4.45
N ALA A 141 5.75 -9.64 5.11
CA ALA A 141 5.22 -9.15 6.38
C ALA A 141 5.41 -10.18 7.50
N ASN A 142 6.38 -9.93 8.39
CA ASN A 142 6.54 -10.70 9.62
C ASN A 142 5.49 -10.26 10.65
N ARG A 143 4.32 -10.92 10.63
CA ARG A 143 3.34 -10.82 11.73
C ARG A 143 3.69 -11.82 12.82
N ASP A 144 4.56 -11.38 13.73
CA ASP A 144 4.97 -12.12 14.92
C ASP A 144 4.36 -11.46 16.16
N PHE A 145 3.87 -12.29 17.07
CA PHE A 145 3.24 -11.85 18.31
C PHE A 145 4.17 -10.98 19.19
N CYS A 146 5.48 -11.26 19.14
CA CYS A 146 6.51 -10.53 19.89
C CYS A 146 6.66 -9.06 19.46
N SER A 147 6.23 -8.71 18.25
CA SER A 147 6.29 -7.35 17.71
C SER A 147 5.06 -6.52 18.05
N VAL A 148 4.07 -7.10 18.72
CA VAL A 148 2.85 -6.42 19.09
C VAL A 148 3.08 -5.71 20.43
N PRO A 149 3.00 -4.36 20.48
CA PRO A 149 3.19 -3.61 21.71
C PRO A 149 1.97 -3.85 22.62
N SER A 150 2.14 -4.76 23.57
CA SER A 150 1.06 -5.26 24.42
C SER A 150 1.63 -5.63 25.78
N ASN A 151 0.93 -5.22 26.82
CA ASN A 151 1.34 -5.50 28.21
C ASN A 151 0.49 -6.60 28.86
N ASN A 152 -0.58 -7.08 28.20
CA ASN A 152 -1.44 -8.13 28.74
C ASN A 152 -2.33 -8.75 27.64
N TYR A 153 -2.34 -10.09 27.52
CA TYR A 153 -3.23 -10.82 26.61
C TYR A 153 -4.15 -11.75 27.40
N ALA A 154 -5.44 -11.61 27.15
CA ALA A 154 -6.51 -12.48 27.62
C ALA A 154 -6.75 -13.57 26.57
N PHE A 155 -6.45 -14.83 26.90
CA PHE A 155 -6.72 -15.94 25.99
C PHE A 155 -8.06 -16.59 26.34
N PRO A 156 -8.76 -17.16 25.35
CA PRO A 156 -9.94 -17.97 25.63
C PRO A 156 -9.57 -19.13 26.58
N ASN A 157 -10.45 -19.38 27.54
CA ASN A 157 -10.32 -20.37 28.63
C ASN A 157 -9.32 -20.04 29.76
N ILE A 158 -8.85 -18.79 29.89
CA ILE A 158 -8.07 -18.36 31.07
C ILE A 158 -8.57 -17.09 31.77
N ASP A 159 -9.23 -16.16 31.09
CA ASP A 159 -9.84 -14.99 31.76
C ASP A 159 -11.31 -15.23 32.18
N GLN A 160 -11.65 -16.48 32.50
CA GLN A 160 -12.90 -16.78 33.18
C GLN A 160 -12.70 -16.45 34.67
N GLU A 161 -13.32 -15.35 35.12
CA GLU A 161 -13.34 -14.94 36.52
C GLU A 161 -13.79 -16.11 37.40
N ILE A 162 -12.89 -16.59 38.28
CA ILE A 162 -13.26 -17.50 39.36
C ILE A 162 -14.11 -16.67 40.34
N GLN A 163 -15.44 -16.82 40.31
CA GLN A 163 -16.27 -16.26 41.37
C GLN A 163 -16.15 -17.13 42.63
N ILE A 164 -15.44 -16.62 43.64
CA ILE A 164 -15.29 -17.24 44.95
C ILE A 164 -16.39 -16.72 45.91
N ILE A 165 -17.36 -17.61 46.16
CA ILE A 165 -18.02 -17.98 47.45
C ILE A 165 -19.05 -17.01 48.10
N ASP A 166 -20.33 -17.43 48.11
CA ASP A 166 -20.97 -18.01 49.30
C ASP A 166 -21.99 -19.09 48.88
N GLY A 167 -21.77 -20.34 49.33
CA GLY A 167 -22.69 -21.45 49.08
C GLY A 167 -22.51 -22.24 47.77
N GLY A 168 -21.29 -22.67 47.44
CA GLY A 168 -21.00 -23.84 46.59
C GLY A 168 -21.50 -23.85 45.14
N TYR A 169 -20.62 -23.55 44.18
CA TYR A 169 -20.85 -23.78 42.75
C TYR A 169 -19.76 -24.66 42.16
N TYR A 170 -20.20 -25.73 41.48
CA TYR A 170 -19.39 -26.63 40.67
C TYR A 170 -19.20 -26.03 39.28
N ASN A 171 -17.96 -25.96 38.79
CA ASN A 171 -17.69 -25.93 37.37
C ASN A 171 -17.35 -27.35 36.93
N SER A 172 -18.03 -27.82 35.88
CA SER A 172 -17.82 -29.13 35.28
C SER A 172 -16.41 -29.20 34.66
N THR A 173 -15.44 -29.60 35.45
CA THR A 173 -14.13 -29.98 34.94
C THR A 173 -14.17 -31.48 34.66
N TYR A 174 -13.96 -31.86 33.40
CA TYR A 174 -13.55 -33.21 33.07
C TYR A 174 -12.27 -33.53 33.86
N SER A 175 -12.40 -34.27 34.96
CA SER A 175 -11.28 -34.89 35.67
C SER A 175 -11.52 -36.40 35.72
N LEU A 176 -11.23 -37.08 34.62
CA LEU A 176 -11.03 -38.52 34.65
C LEU A 176 -9.62 -38.79 35.20
N THR A 177 -9.48 -38.76 36.52
CA THR A 177 -8.38 -39.44 37.19
C THR A 177 -8.97 -40.21 38.37
N ILE A 178 -9.36 -41.45 38.10
CA ILE A 178 -9.54 -42.45 39.14
C ILE A 178 -8.12 -42.83 39.57
N ASP A 179 -7.65 -42.33 40.71
CA ASP A 179 -6.74 -43.13 41.53
C ASP A 179 -6.88 -42.76 43.02
N GLY A 180 -6.95 -43.78 43.84
CA GLY A 180 -7.24 -43.71 45.27
C GLY A 180 -7.50 -45.10 45.82
N GLY A 181 -6.42 -45.88 45.94
CA GLY A 181 -6.46 -47.23 46.50
C GLY A 181 -6.67 -47.30 48.02
N VAL A 182 -7.14 -48.50 48.40
CA VAL A 182 -7.08 -49.27 49.66
C VAL A 182 -7.88 -48.85 50.90
N SER A 183 -8.89 -49.68 51.21
CA SER A 183 -8.87 -50.56 52.40
C SER A 183 -9.28 -51.97 51.99
#